data_AF-A0A9D1F2S9-F1
#
_entry.id   AF-A0A9D1F2S9-F1
#
_cell.length_a   1.000
_cell.length_b   1.000
_cell.length_c   1.000
_cell.angle_alpha   90.00
_cell.angle_beta   90.00
_cell.angle_gamma   90.00
#
_symmetry.space_group_name_H-M   'P 1'
#
loop_
_entity.id
_entity.type
_entity.pdbx_description
1 polymer ?
#
loop_
_entity_poly.entity_id
_entity_poly.type
_entity_poly.pdbx_seq_one_letter_code
_entity_poly.pdbx_strand_id
1 'polypeptide(L)'
;MAKAKDAGYIPTECAGDVYHQMLWIVCSMVLNSAPKEEIDDWYYGRECTDNVKNAFIDAYTRVLDWYNKGYFRENFEGTKIDDIPTLFSQGETAFVVGGDWDIANYEASGLNVGAFVFPGFSADEDPYIVNATDGAWALNADLTPTEKEAAGLCVRTAYPGLVWDFCSMAFDPDRILKL
;
A
#
# COMPACT_ATOMS: atom_id res chain seq x y z
N MET A 1 -1.67 20.11 0.61
CA MET A 1 -2.53 20.29 -0.60
C MET A 1 -2.84 21.73 -0.89
N ALA A 2 -3.62 22.44 -0.05
CA ALA A 2 -3.95 23.86 -0.28
C ALA A 2 -2.73 24.71 -0.65
N LYS A 3 -1.67 24.65 0.19
CA LYS A 3 -0.40 25.35 -0.08
C LYS A 3 0.24 25.00 -1.43
N ALA A 4 0.15 23.75 -1.88
CA ALA A 4 0.69 23.33 -3.18
C ALA A 4 -0.14 23.94 -4.31
N LYS A 5 -1.47 23.91 -4.19
CA LYS A 5 -2.39 24.54 -5.13
C LYS A 5 -2.17 26.05 -5.23
N ASP A 6 -2.06 26.72 -4.08
CA ASP A 6 -1.83 28.17 -4.01
C ASP A 6 -0.48 28.57 -4.63
N ALA A 7 0.50 27.66 -4.63
CA ALA A 7 1.79 27.81 -5.28
C ALA A 7 1.77 27.45 -6.78
N GLY A 8 0.62 27.05 -7.34
CA GLY A 8 0.46 26.74 -8.76
C GLY A 8 0.75 25.28 -9.14
N TYR A 9 1.00 24.40 -8.17
CA TYR A 9 1.13 22.97 -8.43
C TYR A 9 -0.22 22.27 -8.47
N ILE A 10 -0.31 21.17 -9.22
CA ILE A 10 -1.31 20.13 -9.01
C ILE A 10 -0.98 19.47 -7.67
N PRO A 11 -1.87 19.49 -6.67
CA PRO A 11 -1.53 18.93 -5.37
C PRO A 11 -1.19 17.44 -5.46
N THR A 12 -2.05 16.62 -6.08
CA THR A 12 -1.82 15.18 -6.18
C THR A 12 -2.18 14.63 -7.54
N GLU A 13 -1.31 13.79 -8.11
CA GLU A 13 -1.74 12.93 -9.21
C GLU A 13 -2.63 11.82 -8.68
N CYS A 14 -3.55 11.37 -9.53
CA CYS A 14 -4.36 10.19 -9.30
C CYS A 14 -4.86 9.66 -10.65
N ALA A 15 -4.82 8.35 -10.83
CA ALA A 15 -5.44 7.69 -11.98
C ALA A 15 -6.86 7.23 -11.63
N GLY A 16 -7.81 7.66 -12.46
CA GLY A 16 -9.22 7.29 -12.33
C GLY A 16 -9.70 6.24 -13.33
N ASP A 17 -8.85 5.76 -14.24
CA ASP A 17 -9.21 4.76 -15.26
C ASP A 17 -9.77 3.46 -14.68
N VAL A 18 -9.15 2.96 -13.61
CA VAL A 18 -9.59 1.75 -12.87
C VAL A 18 -9.78 2.03 -11.38
N TYR A 19 -9.65 3.29 -10.94
CA TYR A 19 -9.75 3.75 -9.55
C TYR A 19 -8.82 3.05 -8.54
N HIS A 20 -7.87 2.23 -9.01
CA HIS A 20 -6.94 1.50 -8.14
C HIS A 20 -6.10 2.47 -7.30
N GLN A 21 -5.62 3.57 -7.89
CA GLN A 21 -4.87 4.58 -7.14
C GLN A 21 -5.73 5.35 -6.13
N MET A 22 -7.01 5.57 -6.42
CA MET A 22 -7.94 6.11 -5.42
C MET A 22 -8.12 5.15 -4.24
N LEU A 23 -8.23 3.84 -4.49
CA LEU A 23 -8.28 2.84 -3.43
C LEU A 23 -7.01 2.86 -2.57
N TRP A 24 -5.83 3.04 -3.17
CA TRP A 24 -4.58 3.23 -2.42
C TRP A 24 -4.61 4.44 -1.49
N ILE A 25 -5.15 5.57 -1.96
CA ILE A 25 -5.33 6.78 -1.13
C ILE A 25 -6.28 6.49 0.03
N VAL A 26 -7.44 5.87 -0.24
CA VAL A 26 -8.44 5.56 0.80
C VAL A 26 -7.89 4.57 1.81
N CYS A 27 -7.27 3.46 1.38
CA CYS A 27 -6.66 2.49 2.27
C CYS A 27 -5.54 3.12 3.10
N SER A 28 -4.74 4.02 2.50
CA SER A 28 -3.71 4.77 3.24
C SER A 28 -4.28 5.57 4.40
N MET A 29 -5.43 6.20 4.19
CA MET A 29 -6.15 6.91 5.25
C MET A 29 -6.73 5.95 6.28
N VAL A 30 -7.48 4.93 5.85
CA VAL A 30 -8.18 4.01 6.75
C VAL A 30 -7.23 3.33 7.72
N LEU A 31 -6.15 2.71 7.21
CA LEU A 31 -5.19 1.99 8.06
C LEU A 31 -4.41 2.91 9.00
N ASN A 32 -4.42 4.22 8.75
CA ASN A 32 -3.80 5.24 9.60
C ASN A 32 -4.84 6.14 10.28
N SER A 33 -6.13 5.77 10.33
CA SER A 33 -7.20 6.59 10.92
C SER A 33 -7.96 5.88 12.06
N ALA A 34 -7.47 4.73 12.51
CA ALA A 34 -7.98 4.02 13.68
C ALA A 34 -6.84 3.26 14.38
N PRO A 35 -7.01 2.84 15.65
CA PRO A 35 -6.01 2.06 16.35
C PRO A 35 -5.60 0.80 15.59
N LYS A 36 -4.29 0.50 15.55
CA LYS A 36 -3.72 -0.60 14.76
C LYS A 36 -4.34 -1.96 15.06
N GLU A 37 -4.62 -2.25 16.33
CA GLU A 37 -5.24 -3.52 16.75
C GLU A 37 -6.64 -3.70 16.14
N GLU A 38 -7.45 -2.64 16.13
CA GLU A 38 -8.79 -2.65 15.53
C GLU A 38 -8.72 -2.78 14.00
N ILE A 39 -7.72 -2.13 13.37
CA ILE A 39 -7.44 -2.28 11.94
C ILE A 39 -7.07 -3.73 11.61
N ASP A 40 -6.22 -4.37 12.41
CA ASP A 40 -5.85 -5.78 12.21
C ASP A 40 -7.04 -6.72 12.39
N ASP A 41 -7.87 -6.49 13.41
CA ASP A 41 -9.08 -7.29 13.62
C ASP A 41 -10.04 -7.17 12.43
N TRP A 42 -10.20 -5.98 11.86
CA TRP A 42 -10.98 -5.79 10.66
C TRP A 42 -10.36 -6.46 9.43
N TYR A 43 -9.05 -6.26 9.22
CA TYR A 43 -8.33 -6.76 8.05
C TYR A 43 -8.36 -8.29 7.97
N TYR A 44 -8.26 -8.96 9.12
CA TYR A 44 -8.33 -10.43 9.21
C TYR A 44 -9.76 -10.97 9.44
N GLY A 45 -10.79 -10.13 9.31
CA GLY A 45 -12.18 -10.53 9.37
C GLY A 45 -12.67 -11.00 10.75
N ARG A 46 -12.02 -10.57 11.83
CA ARG A 46 -12.38 -10.91 13.22
C ARG A 46 -13.48 -9.99 13.75
N GLU A 47 -13.30 -8.68 13.65
CA GLU A 47 -14.26 -7.68 14.14
C GLU A 47 -14.20 -6.39 13.31
N CYS A 48 -15.31 -5.67 13.18
CA CYS A 48 -15.35 -4.35 12.57
C CYS A 48 -15.96 -3.34 13.55
N THR A 49 -15.09 -2.63 14.27
CA THR A 49 -15.46 -1.65 15.28
C THR A 49 -16.05 -0.38 14.64
N ASP A 50 -16.66 0.49 15.46
CA ASP A 50 -17.16 1.77 14.96
C ASP A 50 -16.03 2.74 14.59
N ASN A 51 -14.84 2.64 15.20
CA ASN A 51 -13.67 3.43 14.79
C ASN A 51 -13.26 3.08 13.36
N VAL A 52 -13.23 1.78 13.01
CA VAL A 52 -12.90 1.34 11.64
C VAL A 52 -13.96 1.81 10.64
N LYS A 53 -15.26 1.68 10.97
CA LYS A 53 -16.34 2.19 10.09
C LYS A 53 -16.24 3.69 9.88
N ASN A 54 -15.98 4.45 10.95
CA ASN A 54 -15.79 5.90 10.87
C ASN A 54 -14.55 6.26 10.06
N ALA A 55 -13.46 5.51 10.18
CA ALA A 55 -12.25 5.70 9.37
C ALA A 55 -12.55 5.59 7.85
N PHE A 56 -13.40 4.65 7.44
CA PHE A 56 -13.85 4.57 6.04
C PHE A 56 -14.68 5.79 5.63
N ILE A 57 -15.67 6.18 6.44
CA ILE A 57 -16.52 7.34 6.16
C ILE A 57 -15.65 8.61 6.03
N ASP A 58 -14.71 8.81 6.95
CA ASP A 58 -13.82 9.95 6.98
C ASP A 58 -12.87 9.96 5.79
N ALA A 59 -12.29 8.81 5.42
CA ALA A 59 -11.41 8.68 4.26
C ALA A 59 -12.12 9.05 2.96
N TYR A 60 -13.31 8.48 2.70
CA TYR A 60 -14.08 8.82 1.51
C TYR A 60 -14.57 10.28 1.52
N THR A 61 -14.99 10.79 2.67
CA THR A 61 -15.36 12.20 2.82
C THR A 61 -14.18 13.12 2.50
N ARG A 62 -12.97 12.75 2.92
CA ARG A 62 -11.73 13.49 2.63
C ARG A 62 -11.41 13.47 1.14
N VAL A 63 -11.50 12.31 0.47
CA VAL A 63 -11.26 12.20 -0.97
C VAL A 63 -12.28 13.01 -1.77
N LEU A 64 -13.55 12.99 -1.38
CA LEU A 64 -14.59 13.82 -1.99
C LEU A 64 -14.31 15.32 -1.79
N ASP A 65 -13.85 15.73 -0.61
CA ASP A 65 -13.41 17.10 -0.34
C ASP A 65 -12.22 17.51 -1.23
N TRP A 66 -11.24 16.63 -1.43
CA TRP A 66 -10.09 16.87 -2.33
C TRP A 66 -10.53 17.03 -3.78
N TYR A 67 -11.47 16.20 -4.23
CA TYR A 67 -12.09 16.32 -5.55
C TYR A 67 -12.78 17.68 -5.71
N ASN A 68 -13.68 18.03 -4.80
CA ASN A 68 -14.42 19.30 -4.85
C ASN A 68 -13.52 20.53 -4.77
N LYS A 69 -12.37 20.42 -4.08
CA LYS A 69 -11.36 21.48 -4.01
C LYS A 69 -10.42 21.49 -5.20
N GLY A 70 -10.55 20.57 -6.16
CA GLY A 70 -9.68 20.47 -7.34
C GLY A 70 -8.22 20.24 -6.93
N TYR A 71 -7.99 19.28 -6.04
CA TYR A 71 -6.64 18.84 -5.65
C TYR A 71 -6.09 17.72 -6.52
N PHE A 72 -6.95 17.06 -7.27
CA PHE A 72 -6.55 16.18 -8.36
C PHE A 72 -6.35 16.98 -9.65
N ARG A 73 -5.60 16.40 -10.58
CA ARG A 73 -5.53 16.87 -11.96
C ARG A 73 -6.93 16.97 -12.58
N GLU A 74 -7.15 17.96 -13.43
CA GLU A 74 -8.40 18.06 -14.18
C GLU A 74 -8.57 16.84 -15.09
N ASN A 75 -9.78 16.26 -15.12
CA ASN A 75 -10.09 15.06 -15.91
C ASN A 75 -9.25 13.82 -15.55
N PHE A 76 -8.79 13.72 -14.29
CA PHE A 76 -8.01 12.57 -13.81
C PHE A 76 -8.77 11.22 -13.95
N GLU A 77 -10.10 11.27 -14.09
CA GLU A 77 -10.97 10.12 -14.36
C GLU A 77 -10.57 9.37 -15.64
N GLY A 78 -9.97 10.05 -16.61
CA GLY A 78 -9.43 9.45 -17.84
C GLY A 78 -7.92 9.15 -17.80
N THR A 79 -7.23 9.53 -16.72
CA THR A 79 -5.79 9.30 -16.56
C THR A 79 -5.53 7.83 -16.21
N LYS A 80 -4.59 7.22 -16.93
CA LYS A 80 -4.17 5.84 -16.66
C LYS A 80 -3.14 5.80 -15.54
N ILE A 81 -3.16 4.72 -14.76
CA ILE A 81 -2.20 4.51 -13.68
C ILE A 81 -0.75 4.48 -14.20
N ASP A 82 -0.51 3.87 -15.36
CA ASP A 82 0.81 3.78 -15.98
C ASP A 82 1.35 5.15 -16.46
N ASP A 83 0.49 6.16 -16.64
CA ASP A 83 0.89 7.50 -17.05
C ASP A 83 1.37 8.36 -15.87
N ILE A 84 1.06 7.96 -14.63
CA ILE A 84 1.32 8.75 -13.41
C ILE A 84 2.81 9.08 -13.23
N PRO A 85 3.77 8.14 -13.38
CA PRO A 85 5.18 8.48 -13.28
C PRO A 85 5.63 9.52 -14.29
N THR A 86 5.08 9.47 -15.51
CA THR A 86 5.38 10.43 -16.57
C THR A 86 4.78 11.81 -16.26
N LEU A 87 3.53 11.84 -15.79
CA LEU A 87 2.86 13.08 -15.36
C LEU A 87 3.58 13.76 -14.20
N PHE A 88 3.98 13.00 -13.18
CA PHE A 88 4.75 13.53 -12.06
C PHE A 88 6.10 14.11 -12.52
N SER A 89 6.77 13.43 -13.45
CA SER A 89 8.06 13.86 -14.01
C SER A 89 8.02 15.19 -14.75
N GLN A 90 6.83 15.71 -15.08
CA GLN A 90 6.67 17.05 -15.66
C GLN A 90 6.97 18.16 -14.64
N GLY A 91 7.04 17.84 -13.34
CA GLY A 91 7.35 18.81 -12.28
C GLY A 91 6.18 19.73 -11.91
N GLU A 92 4.97 19.43 -12.39
CA GLU A 92 3.75 20.20 -12.11
C GLU A 92 3.00 19.69 -10.87
N THR A 93 3.37 18.52 -10.35
CA THR A 93 2.65 17.84 -9.26
C THR A 93 3.47 17.80 -7.98
N ALA A 94 2.84 18.13 -6.85
CA ALA A 94 3.52 18.20 -5.57
C ALA A 94 3.76 16.84 -4.89
N PHE A 95 2.83 15.88 -5.00
CA PHE A 95 3.01 14.53 -4.47
C PHE A 95 2.17 13.51 -5.23
N VAL A 96 2.51 12.23 -5.05
CA VAL A 96 1.73 11.08 -5.51
C VAL A 96 1.59 10.11 -4.35
N VAL A 97 0.38 9.60 -4.13
CA VAL A 97 0.19 8.44 -3.24
C VAL A 97 0.25 7.20 -4.13
N GLY A 98 1.20 6.32 -3.86
CA GLY A 98 1.49 5.13 -4.65
C GLY A 98 2.42 4.17 -3.92
N GLY A 99 2.79 3.09 -4.59
CA GLY A 99 3.72 2.09 -4.05
C GLY A 99 5.17 2.36 -4.41
N ASP A 100 6.07 1.55 -3.83
CA ASP A 100 7.52 1.65 -4.02
C ASP A 100 7.98 1.20 -5.41
N TRP A 101 7.18 0.42 -6.13
CA TRP A 101 7.47 -0.06 -7.49
C TRP A 101 7.70 1.07 -8.50
N ASP A 102 7.17 2.28 -8.25
CA ASP A 102 7.35 3.46 -9.11
C ASP A 102 8.53 4.36 -8.68
N ILE A 103 9.20 4.09 -7.55
CA ILE A 103 10.29 4.95 -7.02
C ILE A 103 11.39 5.14 -8.07
N ALA A 104 11.81 4.08 -8.74
CA ALA A 104 12.85 4.15 -9.78
C ALA A 104 12.44 5.07 -10.95
N ASN A 105 11.15 5.11 -11.29
CA ASN A 105 10.64 6.00 -12.33
C ASN A 105 10.69 7.46 -11.87
N TYR A 106 10.34 7.73 -10.61
CA TYR A 106 10.41 9.08 -10.05
C TYR A 106 11.85 9.57 -9.88
N GLU A 107 12.78 8.71 -9.47
CA GLU A 107 14.21 9.05 -9.40
C GLU A 107 14.80 9.35 -10.78
N ALA A 108 14.35 8.64 -11.82
CA ALA A 108 14.77 8.86 -13.20
C ALA A 108 14.24 10.18 -13.80
N SER A 109 13.28 10.86 -13.16
CA SER A 109 12.70 12.13 -13.64
C SER A 109 13.70 13.30 -13.64
N GLY A 110 14.76 13.21 -12.83
CA GLY A 110 15.69 14.31 -12.58
C GLY A 110 15.15 15.40 -11.63
N LEU A 111 13.94 15.23 -11.09
CA LEU A 111 13.41 16.05 -10.01
C LEU A 111 14.08 15.69 -8.67
N ASN A 112 14.05 16.63 -7.72
CA ASN A 112 14.44 16.33 -6.34
C ASN A 112 13.28 15.64 -5.62
N VAL A 113 13.26 14.31 -5.70
CA VAL A 113 12.17 13.47 -5.15
C VAL A 113 12.56 12.93 -3.77
N GLY A 114 11.58 12.90 -2.86
CA GLY A 114 11.67 12.18 -1.61
C GLY A 114 10.38 11.42 -1.34
N ALA A 115 10.45 10.39 -0.49
CA ALA A 115 9.30 9.62 -0.04
C ALA A 115 9.10 9.82 1.47
N PHE A 116 7.85 9.81 1.90
CA PHE A 116 7.47 9.81 3.31
C PHE A 116 6.22 8.97 3.49
N VAL A 117 6.08 8.39 4.68
CA VAL A 117 4.92 7.57 5.05
C VAL A 117 3.67 8.43 5.22
N PHE A 118 2.51 7.86 4.91
CA PHE A 118 1.24 8.53 5.16
C PHE A 118 1.12 8.87 6.66
N PRO A 119 0.63 10.06 7.06
CA PRO A 119 0.55 10.43 8.46
C PRO A 119 -0.28 9.44 9.29
N GLY A 120 0.16 9.15 10.51
CA GLY A 120 -0.51 8.25 11.45
C GLY A 120 -1.79 8.82 12.07
N PHE A 121 -2.49 7.97 12.82
CA PHE A 121 -3.79 8.28 13.44
C PHE A 121 -3.71 9.40 14.48
N SER A 122 -2.64 9.39 15.26
CA SER A 122 -2.31 10.46 16.19
C SER A 122 -0.84 10.86 16.03
N ALA A 123 -0.46 12.00 16.62
CA ALA A 123 0.92 12.48 16.59
C ALA A 123 1.89 11.58 17.37
N ASP A 124 1.38 10.78 18.31
CA ASP A 124 2.15 9.92 19.20
C ASP A 124 2.20 8.46 18.72
N GLU A 125 1.50 8.13 17.63
CA GLU A 125 1.48 6.79 17.04
C GLU A 125 2.34 6.72 15.78
N ASP A 126 3.08 5.62 15.65
CA ASP A 126 3.90 5.37 14.47
C ASP A 126 3.00 5.15 13.24
N PRO A 127 3.24 5.89 12.14
CA PRO A 127 2.51 5.70 10.89
C PRO A 127 2.78 4.30 10.30
N TYR A 128 1.76 3.70 9.71
CA TYR A 128 1.81 2.39 9.09
C TYR A 128 1.87 2.48 7.57
N ILE A 129 2.78 1.71 6.96
CA ILE A 129 2.84 1.54 5.50
C ILE A 129 1.74 0.58 5.08
N VAL A 130 0.87 1.04 4.19
CA VAL A 130 -0.33 0.33 3.76
C VAL A 130 -0.01 -0.70 2.69
N ASN A 131 -0.57 -1.92 2.86
CA ASN A 131 -0.40 -3.08 1.97
C ASN A 131 1.03 -3.20 1.42
N ALA A 132 2.01 -3.46 2.28
CA ALA A 132 3.33 -3.87 1.82
C ALA A 132 3.17 -5.10 0.92
N THR A 133 3.20 -4.89 -0.40
CA THR A 133 3.08 -5.96 -1.38
C THR A 133 4.46 -6.56 -1.55
N ASP A 134 4.66 -7.73 -0.97
CA ASP A 134 5.85 -8.53 -1.19
C ASP A 134 5.45 -9.90 -1.78
N GLY A 135 6.38 -10.49 -2.53
CA GLY A 135 6.22 -11.82 -3.09
C GLY A 135 6.41 -12.87 -2.00
N ALA A 136 5.38 -13.67 -1.74
CA ALA A 136 5.48 -14.86 -0.92
C ALA A 136 5.31 -16.13 -1.75
N TRP A 137 5.95 -17.21 -1.31
CA TRP A 137 5.76 -18.55 -1.87
C TRP A 137 4.90 -19.37 -0.92
N ALA A 138 3.87 -20.02 -1.46
CA ALA A 138 3.08 -21.01 -0.75
C ALA A 138 3.28 -22.39 -1.40
N LEU A 139 3.37 -23.43 -0.58
CA LEU A 139 3.42 -24.81 -1.05
C LEU A 139 2.07 -25.48 -0.83
N ASN A 140 1.58 -26.23 -1.83
CA ASN A 140 0.34 -26.98 -1.68
C ASN A 140 0.51 -28.10 -0.64
N ALA A 141 -0.42 -28.18 0.32
CA ALA A 141 -0.42 -29.17 1.38
C ALA A 141 -0.53 -30.62 0.85
N ASP A 142 -1.15 -30.81 -0.31
CA ASP A 142 -1.44 -32.11 -0.93
C ASP A 142 -0.29 -32.68 -1.77
N LEU A 143 0.83 -31.96 -1.88
CA LEU A 143 2.00 -32.46 -2.59
C LEU A 143 2.48 -33.79 -1.98
N THR A 144 2.86 -34.73 -2.84
CA THR A 144 3.51 -35.98 -2.42
C THR A 144 4.83 -35.66 -1.69
N PRO A 145 5.37 -36.59 -0.86
CA PRO A 145 6.63 -36.36 -0.16
C PRO A 145 7.78 -35.94 -1.09
N THR A 146 7.90 -36.57 -2.26
CA THR A 146 8.93 -36.25 -3.25
C THR A 146 8.74 -34.85 -3.84
N GLU A 147 7.51 -34.44 -4.12
CA GLU A 147 7.21 -33.10 -4.63
C GLU A 147 7.44 -32.02 -3.56
N LYS A 148 7.15 -32.31 -2.29
CA LYS A 148 7.47 -31.41 -1.16
C LYS A 148 8.98 -31.19 -1.03
N GLU A 149 9.77 -32.24 -1.16
CA GLU A 149 11.23 -32.14 -1.11
C GLU A 149 11.77 -31.27 -2.27
N ALA A 150 11.28 -31.53 -3.49
CA ALA A 150 11.66 -30.76 -4.67
C ALA A 150 11.23 -29.29 -4.56
N ALA A 151 10.00 -29.01 -4.16
CA ALA A 151 9.50 -27.64 -4.00
C ALA A 151 10.23 -26.89 -2.87
N GLY A 152 10.53 -27.58 -1.75
CA GLY A 152 11.35 -27.03 -0.68
C GLY A 152 12.77 -26.68 -1.14
N LEU A 153 13.37 -27.49 -2.03
CA LEU A 153 14.67 -27.17 -2.63
C LEU A 153 14.60 -25.93 -3.54
N CYS A 154 13.54 -25.80 -4.35
CA CYS A 154 13.32 -24.62 -5.18
C CYS A 154 13.23 -23.33 -4.34
N VAL A 155 12.43 -23.34 -3.26
CA VAL A 155 12.29 -22.17 -2.37
C VAL A 155 13.62 -21.82 -1.70
N ARG A 156 14.37 -22.82 -1.21
CA ARG A 156 15.71 -22.61 -0.60
C ARG A 156 16.73 -22.03 -1.58
N THR A 157 16.66 -22.44 -2.84
CA THR A 157 17.57 -21.95 -3.89
C THR A 157 17.21 -20.53 -4.31
N ALA A 158 15.92 -20.19 -4.33
CA ALA A 158 15.44 -18.84 -4.64
C ALA A 158 15.84 -17.81 -3.55
N TYR A 159 15.93 -18.23 -2.28
CA TYR A 159 16.31 -17.36 -1.17
C TYR A 159 17.42 -17.96 -0.29
N PRO A 160 18.68 -17.96 -0.77
CA PRO A 160 19.79 -18.59 -0.05
C PRO A 160 20.10 -17.94 1.32
N GLY A 161 19.59 -16.72 1.58
CA GLY A 161 19.81 -15.97 2.83
C GLY A 161 18.71 -16.09 3.91
N LEU A 162 17.50 -16.61 3.59
CA LEU A 162 16.34 -16.64 4.51
C LEU A 162 16.26 -17.89 5.39
N VAL A 163 17.12 -18.89 5.15
CA VAL A 163 16.95 -20.26 5.67
C VAL A 163 17.28 -20.39 7.16
N TRP A 164 18.01 -19.46 7.77
CA TRP A 164 18.44 -19.62 9.16
C TRP A 164 17.38 -19.22 10.20
N ASP A 165 16.48 -18.27 9.90
CA ASP A 165 15.49 -17.79 10.88
C ASP A 165 14.07 -18.36 10.66
N PHE A 166 13.66 -18.68 9.41
CA PHE A 166 12.29 -19.13 9.13
C PHE A 166 12.07 -20.64 9.32
N CYS A 167 13.11 -21.46 9.09
CA CYS A 167 13.00 -22.92 9.17
C CYS A 167 12.80 -23.46 10.59
N SER A 168 13.11 -22.69 11.63
CA SER A 168 12.83 -23.06 13.02
C SER A 168 11.36 -22.86 13.41
N MET A 169 10.59 -22.06 12.66
CA MET A 169 9.18 -21.74 12.96
C MET A 169 8.17 -22.45 12.04
N ALA A 170 8.52 -22.71 10.77
CA ALA A 170 7.60 -23.27 9.78
C ALA A 170 7.46 -24.81 9.81
N PHE A 171 8.36 -25.50 10.51
CA PHE A 171 8.36 -26.96 10.66
C PHE A 171 8.08 -27.40 12.09
N ASP A 172 7.31 -26.61 12.84
CA ASP A 172 6.62 -27.10 14.04
C ASP A 172 5.30 -27.78 13.60
N PRO A 173 5.24 -29.13 13.56
CA PRO A 173 4.04 -29.85 13.15
C PRO A 173 2.82 -29.56 14.04
N ASP A 174 3.00 -29.01 15.25
CA ASP A 174 1.91 -28.70 16.18
C ASP A 174 1.22 -27.34 15.89
N ARG A 175 1.80 -26.49 15.01
CA ARG A 175 1.23 -25.19 14.63
C ARG A 175 0.42 -25.20 13.33
N ILE A 176 0.54 -26.23 12.49
CA ILE A 176 -0.13 -26.30 11.18
C ILE A 176 -1.64 -26.63 11.29
N LEU A 177 -2.11 -27.13 12.44
CA LEU A 177 -3.49 -27.62 12.61
C LEU A 177 -4.48 -26.61 13.22
N LYS A 178 -4.18 -25.31 13.23
CA LYS A 178 -5.12 -24.27 13.75
C LYS A 178 -5.20 -22.99 12.90
N LEU A 179 -5.38 -23.15 11.59
CA LEU A 179 -6.02 -22.18 10.71
C LEU A 179 -7.14 -22.89 9.97
#